data_AF-A0A819Z1Y3-F1
#
_entry.id   AF-A0A819Z1Y3-F1
#
_cell.length_a   1.000
_cell.length_b   1.000
_cell.length_c   1.000
_cell.angle_alpha   90.00
_cell.angle_beta   90.00
_cell.angle_gamma   90.00
#
_symmetry.space_group_name_H-M   'P 1'
#
loop_
_entity.id
_entity.type
_entity.pdbx_description
1 polymer ?
#
loop_
_entity_poly.entity_id
_entity_poly.type
_entity_poly.pdbx_seq_one_letter_code
_entity_poly.pdbx_strand_id
1 'polypeptide(L)'
;MRNAQNYDIPSDEHLQHKLLNEAAFFQLHKLSARLYLFKDTSLLNVEHQRTLNEFYGKKHQHWQLMYKATRDGFDLAAFHKLCATRNRLTMTVIQSTDGYLFGGIDARDCEDTSDSDDASDCEDTSDCDQISPFLFLLVNANGNHPTKFLPIKKLVPCNINKYGPSFGKADDYDLRISDRSNENRNSYCNLGRNYSDTLGLGKNTFTGSRHFQTKEIEVFTLVSHPSLPIQNVAITQWPKSSLKTTEW
;
A
#
# COMPACT_ATOMS: atom_id res chain seq x y z
N MET A 1 -19.05 -2.39 -9.04
CA MET A 1 -18.58 -1.20 -9.78
C MET A 1 -19.33 0.00 -9.23
N ARG A 2 -18.71 0.85 -8.40
CA ARG A 2 -19.35 2.12 -8.04
C ARG A 2 -19.01 3.10 -9.16
N ASN A 3 -20.03 3.48 -9.92
CA ASN A 3 -19.95 4.46 -11.00
C ASN A 3 -19.24 5.72 -10.50
N ALA A 4 -18.34 6.26 -11.30
CA ALA A 4 -17.94 7.65 -11.16
C ALA A 4 -19.24 8.47 -11.13
N GLN A 5 -19.49 9.21 -10.04
CA GLN A 5 -20.55 10.20 -10.09
C GLN A 5 -20.08 11.23 -11.11
N ASN A 6 -20.68 11.20 -12.30
CA ASN A 6 -20.62 12.33 -13.21
C ASN A 6 -21.28 13.47 -12.46
N TYR A 7 -20.47 14.41 -12.00
CA TYR A 7 -20.98 15.69 -11.55
C TYR A 7 -21.56 16.37 -12.80
N ASP A 8 -22.86 16.65 -12.78
CA ASP A 8 -23.49 17.49 -13.81
C ASP A 8 -22.89 18.89 -13.69
N ILE A 9 -21.85 19.15 -14.48
CA ILE A 9 -21.26 20.47 -14.61
C ILE A 9 -22.31 21.32 -15.34
N PRO A 10 -22.83 22.40 -14.73
CA PRO A 10 -23.82 23.25 -15.38
C PRO A 10 -23.26 23.77 -16.70
N SER A 11 -24.06 23.85 -17.75
CA SER A 11 -23.63 24.41 -19.05
C SER A 11 -23.43 25.93 -19.00
N ASP A 12 -23.92 26.58 -17.94
CA ASP A 12 -23.79 28.02 -17.70
C ASP A 12 -22.36 28.39 -17.28
N GLU A 13 -21.71 29.24 -18.07
CA GLU A 13 -20.32 29.66 -17.85
C GLU A 13 -20.10 30.40 -16.52
N HIS A 14 -21.08 31.17 -16.05
CA HIS A 14 -20.96 31.91 -14.79
C HIS A 14 -20.98 30.97 -13.59
N LEU A 15 -21.88 29.98 -13.62
CA LEU A 15 -21.95 28.91 -12.62
C LEU A 15 -20.70 28.03 -12.64
N GLN A 16 -20.18 27.67 -13.83
CA GLN A 16 -18.91 26.95 -13.94
C GLN A 16 -17.74 27.74 -13.34
N HIS A 17 -17.64 29.02 -13.67
CA HIS A 17 -16.58 29.89 -13.14
C HIS A 17 -16.64 29.99 -11.61
N LYS A 18 -17.85 30.15 -11.05
CA LYS A 18 -18.06 30.17 -9.59
C LYS A 18 -17.69 28.83 -8.95
N LEU A 19 -18.11 27.71 -9.53
CA LEU A 19 -17.75 26.37 -9.06
C LEU A 19 -16.23 26.12 -9.08
N LEU A 20 -15.55 26.52 -10.15
CA LEU A 20 -14.10 26.40 -10.27
C LEU A 20 -13.37 27.27 -9.24
N ASN A 21 -13.85 28.50 -9.01
CA ASN A 21 -13.28 29.39 -7.99
C ASN A 21 -13.46 28.83 -6.58
N GLU A 22 -14.63 28.29 -6.25
CA GLU A 22 -14.88 27.63 -4.97
C GLU A 22 -14.01 26.37 -4.81
N ALA A 23 -13.91 25.53 -5.85
CA ALA A 23 -13.06 24.35 -5.84
C ALA A 23 -11.57 24.68 -5.66
N ALA A 24 -11.11 25.77 -6.26
CA ALA A 24 -9.75 26.29 -6.10
C ALA A 24 -9.53 26.92 -4.72
N PHE A 25 -10.51 27.70 -4.23
CA PHE A 25 -10.50 28.35 -2.91
C PHE A 25 -10.40 27.32 -1.79
N PHE A 26 -11.24 26.28 -1.82
CA PHE A 26 -11.17 25.16 -0.87
C PHE A 26 -10.03 24.18 -1.16
N GLN A 27 -9.29 24.39 -2.25
CA GLN A 27 -8.20 23.51 -2.67
C GLN A 27 -8.65 22.05 -2.71
N LEU A 28 -9.83 21.78 -3.30
CA LEU A 28 -10.46 20.45 -3.28
C LEU A 28 -9.53 19.35 -3.83
N HIS A 29 -8.65 19.68 -4.79
CA HIS A 29 -7.61 18.77 -5.27
C HIS A 29 -6.62 18.35 -4.15
N LYS A 30 -6.16 19.30 -3.32
CA LYS A 30 -5.32 19.01 -2.14
C LYS A 30 -6.09 18.30 -1.04
N LEU A 31 -7.37 18.58 -0.87
CA LEU A 31 -8.23 17.84 0.06
C LEU A 31 -8.45 16.40 -0.41
N SER A 32 -8.68 16.19 -1.71
CA SER A 32 -8.78 14.85 -2.30
C SER A 32 -7.47 14.07 -2.15
N ALA A 33 -6.33 14.70 -2.43
CA ALA A 33 -5.02 14.10 -2.24
C ALA A 33 -4.79 13.75 -0.76
N ARG A 34 -5.22 14.62 0.18
CA ARG A 34 -5.18 14.37 1.64
C ARG A 34 -6.14 13.26 2.11
N LEU A 35 -7.16 12.91 1.32
CA LEU A 35 -8.15 11.89 1.69
C LEU A 35 -7.71 10.47 1.30
N TYR A 36 -6.88 10.31 0.27
CA TYR A 36 -6.42 8.99 -0.21
C TYR A 36 -4.98 8.71 0.25
N LEU A 37 -4.86 8.09 1.42
CA LEU A 37 -3.58 7.65 1.98
C LEU A 37 -3.04 6.43 1.22
N PHE A 38 -3.92 5.58 0.69
CA PHE A 38 -3.57 4.46 -0.17
C PHE A 38 -4.28 4.61 -1.52
N LYS A 39 -3.53 5.05 -2.54
CA LYS A 39 -4.10 5.32 -3.86
C LYS A 39 -4.51 4.01 -4.55
N ASP A 40 -5.67 4.02 -5.20
CA ASP A 40 -6.19 2.92 -6.04
C ASP A 40 -6.48 1.59 -5.32
N THR A 41 -6.44 1.57 -3.98
CA THR A 41 -6.83 0.41 -3.17
C THR A 41 -8.32 0.09 -3.35
N SER A 42 -8.63 -1.20 -3.41
CA SER A 42 -9.99 -1.73 -3.32
C SER A 42 -10.28 -2.48 -2.04
N LEU A 43 -9.25 -2.78 -1.24
CA LEU A 43 -9.37 -3.50 0.03
C LEU A 43 -9.52 -2.58 1.25
N LEU A 44 -8.92 -1.38 1.21
CA LEU A 44 -8.82 -0.52 2.38
C LEU A 44 -9.85 0.61 2.37
N ASN A 45 -10.75 0.60 3.35
CA ASN A 45 -11.58 1.76 3.66
C ASN A 45 -10.74 2.83 4.40
N VAL A 46 -11.34 4.00 4.65
CA VAL A 46 -10.63 5.14 5.28
C VAL A 46 -10.09 4.81 6.67
N GLU A 47 -10.79 4.00 7.45
CA GLU A 47 -10.36 3.60 8.80
C GLU A 47 -9.15 2.67 8.72
N HIS A 48 -9.20 1.64 7.87
CA HIS A 48 -8.07 0.74 7.62
C HIS A 48 -6.81 1.50 7.19
N GLN A 49 -6.96 2.49 6.30
CA GLN A 49 -5.83 3.32 5.85
C GLN A 49 -5.22 4.13 6.99
N ARG A 50 -6.03 4.71 7.88
CA ARG A 50 -5.55 5.44 9.06
C ARG A 50 -4.83 4.50 10.02
N THR A 51 -5.43 3.34 10.34
CA THR A 51 -4.82 2.34 11.22
C THR A 51 -3.48 1.85 10.71
N LEU A 52 -3.36 1.56 9.41
CA LEU A 52 -2.09 1.14 8.81
C LEU A 52 -1.02 2.24 8.91
N ASN A 53 -1.40 3.51 8.70
CA ASN A 53 -0.48 4.64 8.87
C ASN A 53 -0.10 4.90 10.33
N GLU A 54 -0.99 4.62 11.29
CA GLU A 54 -0.67 4.64 12.71
C GLU A 54 0.31 3.52 13.08
N PHE A 55 0.09 2.31 12.58
CA PHE A 55 1.04 1.20 12.75
C PHE A 55 2.40 1.50 12.12
N TYR A 56 2.41 2.17 10.97
CA TYR A 56 3.62 2.62 10.31
C TYR A 56 4.33 3.77 11.05
N GLY A 57 3.61 4.54 11.89
CA GLY A 57 4.16 5.67 12.63
C GLY A 57 4.13 7.01 11.89
N LYS A 58 3.54 7.07 10.69
CA LYS A 58 3.36 8.31 9.90
C LYS A 58 1.90 8.45 9.44
N LYS A 59 1.09 9.16 10.24
CA LYS A 59 -0.38 9.30 10.06
C LYS A 59 -0.82 9.76 8.67
N HIS A 60 -0.01 10.58 8.01
CA HIS A 60 -0.31 11.15 6.70
C HIS A 60 0.57 10.58 5.58
N GLN A 61 1.14 9.38 5.77
CA GLN A 61 1.90 8.72 4.72
C GLN A 61 0.99 8.38 3.54
N HIS A 62 1.46 8.70 2.33
CA HIS A 62 0.83 8.27 1.10
C HIS A 62 1.53 7.04 0.52
N TRP A 63 0.72 6.13 0.01
CA TRP A 63 1.11 4.85 -0.54
C TRP A 63 0.58 4.72 -1.97
N GLN A 64 1.43 4.22 -2.86
CA GLN A 64 1.10 3.95 -4.25
C GLN A 64 0.96 2.44 -4.47
N LEU A 65 -0.16 2.03 -5.04
CA LEU A 65 -0.39 0.65 -5.47
C LEU A 65 0.59 0.28 -6.59
N MET A 66 1.40 -0.73 -6.36
CA MET A 66 2.33 -1.28 -7.35
C MET A 66 1.76 -2.52 -8.02
N TYR A 67 1.18 -3.42 -7.22
CA TYR A 67 0.70 -4.71 -7.68
C TYR A 67 -0.69 -4.98 -7.09
N LYS A 68 -1.56 -5.53 -7.93
CA LYS A 68 -2.89 -6.01 -7.56
C LYS A 68 -3.15 -7.33 -8.26
N ALA A 69 -3.28 -8.41 -7.51
CA ALA A 69 -3.33 -9.75 -8.09
C ALA A 69 -4.49 -9.96 -9.07
N THR A 70 -5.67 -9.39 -8.81
CA THR A 70 -6.80 -9.48 -9.77
C THR A 70 -6.58 -8.69 -11.07
N ARG A 71 -5.68 -7.70 -11.07
CA ARG A 71 -5.30 -6.92 -12.26
C ARG A 71 -4.12 -7.55 -12.98
N ASP A 72 -3.12 -7.99 -12.22
CA ASP A 72 -1.79 -8.32 -12.72
C ASP A 72 -1.52 -9.83 -12.81
N GLY A 73 -2.37 -10.66 -12.20
CA GLY A 73 -2.22 -12.12 -12.12
C GLY A 73 -1.73 -12.59 -10.76
N PHE A 74 -2.17 -13.77 -10.33
CA PHE A 74 -1.83 -14.39 -9.04
C PHE A 74 -0.59 -15.30 -9.10
N ASP A 75 0.02 -15.46 -10.28
CA ASP A 75 1.23 -16.27 -10.41
C ASP A 75 2.48 -15.54 -9.92
N LEU A 76 3.47 -16.32 -9.49
CA LEU A 76 4.74 -15.78 -8.97
C LEU A 76 5.49 -14.96 -10.00
N ALA A 77 5.41 -15.31 -11.29
CA ALA A 77 6.14 -14.60 -12.34
C ALA A 77 5.60 -13.17 -12.49
N ALA A 78 4.28 -12.98 -12.46
CA ALA A 78 3.65 -11.67 -12.46
C ALA A 78 4.03 -10.85 -11.22
N PHE A 79 3.98 -11.47 -10.04
CA PHE A 79 4.38 -10.83 -8.79
C PHE A 79 5.85 -10.36 -8.83
N HIS A 80 6.78 -11.24 -9.18
CA HIS A 80 8.20 -10.89 -9.27
C HIS A 80 8.47 -9.84 -10.34
N LYS A 81 7.85 -9.93 -11.51
CA LYS A 81 8.02 -8.92 -12.58
C LYS A 81 7.68 -7.50 -12.11
N LEU A 82 6.69 -7.35 -11.22
CA LEU A 82 6.21 -6.06 -10.75
C LEU A 82 6.85 -5.61 -9.43
N CYS A 83 7.24 -6.56 -8.57
CA CYS A 83 7.74 -6.29 -7.22
C CYS A 83 9.24 -6.57 -7.01
N ALA A 84 9.96 -7.23 -7.93
CA ALA A 84 11.32 -7.72 -7.69
C ALA A 84 12.42 -6.63 -7.65
N THR A 85 12.21 -5.42 -8.17
CA THR A 85 13.36 -4.51 -8.42
C THR A 85 13.13 -3.03 -8.13
N ARG A 86 12.01 -2.63 -7.54
CA ARG A 86 11.64 -1.19 -7.57
C ARG A 86 11.61 -0.47 -6.24
N ASN A 87 11.31 -1.15 -5.12
CA ASN A 87 11.17 -0.46 -3.84
C ASN A 87 11.59 -1.32 -2.65
N ARG A 88 12.45 -0.75 -1.80
CA ARG A 88 13.06 -1.37 -0.63
C ARG A 88 12.09 -1.52 0.56
N LEU A 89 11.01 -0.72 0.58
CA LEU A 89 9.89 -0.84 1.53
C LEU A 89 8.58 -1.12 0.79
N THR A 90 7.90 -2.19 1.18
CA THR A 90 6.58 -2.54 0.64
C THR A 90 5.59 -2.92 1.72
N MET A 91 4.34 -2.49 1.57
CA MET A 91 3.22 -2.92 2.41
C MET A 91 2.33 -3.84 1.59
N THR A 92 2.15 -5.08 2.05
CA THR A 92 1.27 -6.05 1.42
C THR A 92 -0.02 -6.17 2.23
N VAL A 93 -1.15 -6.00 1.57
CA VAL A 93 -2.49 -6.24 2.12
C VAL A 93 -3.10 -7.44 1.39
N ILE A 94 -3.57 -8.41 2.15
CA ILE A 94 -4.18 -9.65 1.64
C ILE A 94 -5.64 -9.69 2.09
N GLN A 95 -6.51 -10.07 1.16
CA GLN A 95 -7.88 -10.49 1.48
C GLN A 95 -8.01 -12.00 1.30
N SER A 96 -8.47 -12.72 2.32
CA SER A 96 -8.85 -14.14 2.16
C SER A 96 -10.20 -14.28 1.45
N THR A 97 -10.52 -15.48 0.96
CA THR A 97 -11.86 -15.78 0.41
C THR A 97 -13.00 -15.55 1.41
N ASP A 98 -12.70 -15.67 2.70
CA ASP A 98 -13.64 -15.45 3.80
C ASP A 98 -13.79 -13.95 4.17
N GLY A 99 -13.09 -13.06 3.48
CA GLY A 99 -13.21 -11.61 3.64
C GLY A 99 -12.31 -10.99 4.72
N TYR A 100 -11.42 -11.77 5.33
CA TYR A 100 -10.48 -11.27 6.34
C TYR A 100 -9.35 -10.47 5.70
N LEU A 101 -8.90 -9.42 6.40
CA LEU A 101 -7.90 -8.47 5.94
C LEU A 101 -6.70 -8.44 6.89
N PHE A 102 -5.53 -8.73 6.34
CA PHE A 102 -4.28 -8.83 7.08
C PHE A 102 -3.09 -8.68 6.13
N GLY A 103 -1.87 -8.68 6.66
CA GLY A 103 -0.68 -8.62 5.84
C GLY A 103 0.54 -8.21 6.63
N GLY A 104 1.48 -7.56 5.95
CA GLY A 104 2.72 -7.13 6.57
C GLY A 104 3.44 -6.05 5.79
N ILE A 105 4.38 -5.41 6.48
CA ILE A 105 5.36 -4.54 5.86
C ILE A 105 6.72 -5.26 5.82
N ASP A 106 7.35 -5.23 4.66
CA ASP A 106 8.70 -5.71 4.45
C ASP A 106 9.60 -4.50 4.19
N ALA A 107 10.68 -4.40 4.95
CA ALA A 107 11.69 -3.35 4.91
C ALA A 107 13.03 -4.02 4.64
N ARG A 108 13.42 -4.10 3.37
CA ARG A 108 14.75 -4.59 2.97
C ARG A 108 15.70 -3.40 2.94
N ASP A 109 16.91 -3.59 3.44
CA ASP A 109 17.80 -2.49 3.84
C ASP A 109 17.91 -1.32 2.87
N CYS A 110 17.88 -0.13 3.45
CA CYS A 110 18.42 1.09 2.88
C CYS A 110 19.93 0.93 2.80
N GLU A 111 20.51 1.24 1.63
CA GLU A 111 21.95 1.28 1.41
C GLU A 111 22.70 -0.06 1.64
N ASP A 112 22.67 -0.91 0.61
CA ASP A 112 23.92 -1.57 0.24
C ASP A 112 24.02 -1.67 -1.27
N THR A 113 25.14 -1.15 -1.77
CA THR A 113 25.56 -1.17 -3.16
C THR A 113 26.40 -2.42 -3.36
N SER A 114 25.75 -3.55 -3.59
CA SER A 114 26.42 -4.72 -4.14
C SER A 114 25.50 -5.32 -5.19
N ASP A 115 25.87 -5.06 -6.45
CA ASP A 115 25.42 -5.81 -7.62
C ASP A 115 25.99 -7.24 -7.52
N SER A 116 25.49 -8.05 -6.59
CA SER A 116 25.79 -9.48 -6.55
C SER A 116 24.58 -10.27 -7.07
N ASP A 117 24.75 -10.84 -8.26
CA ASP A 117 23.80 -11.76 -8.91
C ASP A 117 23.64 -13.10 -8.16
N ASP A 118 24.35 -13.29 -7.04
CA ASP A 118 24.29 -14.47 -6.18
C ASP A 118 23.55 -14.18 -4.87
N ALA A 119 22.23 -14.24 -4.96
CA ALA A 119 21.34 -13.99 -3.84
C ALA A 119 21.09 -15.26 -3.00
N SER A 120 22.17 -15.84 -2.46
CA SER A 120 22.10 -16.99 -1.53
C SER A 120 22.28 -16.61 -0.05
N ASP A 121 22.90 -15.47 0.24
CA ASP A 121 23.37 -15.20 1.59
C ASP A 121 22.54 -14.10 2.27
N CYS A 122 21.92 -14.51 3.37
CA CYS A 122 21.12 -13.67 4.24
C CYS A 122 22.06 -12.78 5.07
N GLU A 123 22.49 -11.64 4.52
CA GLU A 123 23.43 -10.76 5.22
C GLU A 123 22.76 -9.91 6.31
N ASP A 124 23.56 -9.69 7.36
CA ASP A 124 23.17 -9.04 8.60
C ASP A 124 23.09 -7.53 8.38
N THR A 125 21.90 -7.11 8.01
CA THR A 125 21.44 -5.73 7.86
C THR A 125 21.63 -4.96 9.17
N SER A 126 22.77 -4.30 9.32
CA SER A 126 23.10 -3.38 10.41
C SER A 126 22.62 -1.97 10.08
N ASP A 127 21.88 -1.35 11.01
CA ASP A 127 21.60 0.10 11.11
C ASP A 127 20.59 0.75 10.14
N CYS A 128 19.51 0.06 9.75
CA CYS A 128 18.30 0.75 9.29
C CYS A 128 17.38 1.16 10.45
N ASP A 129 17.78 2.18 11.20
CA ASP A 129 17.11 2.66 12.43
C ASP A 129 15.66 3.17 12.28
N GLN A 130 15.09 3.21 11.07
CA GLN A 130 13.87 4.01 10.84
C GLN A 130 12.55 3.21 10.76
N ILE A 131 12.54 1.98 10.27
CA ILE A 131 11.28 1.23 10.07
C ILE A 131 11.47 -0.26 10.36
N SER A 132 10.97 -0.72 11.50
CA SER A 132 10.94 -2.15 11.82
C SER A 132 9.84 -2.86 11.02
N PRO A 133 10.13 -4.03 10.40
CA PRO A 133 9.10 -4.84 9.74
C PRO A 133 8.05 -5.28 10.76
N PHE A 134 6.81 -5.49 10.31
CA PHE A 134 5.71 -5.93 11.17
C PHE A 134 4.64 -6.64 10.36
N LEU A 135 3.91 -7.54 11.01
CA LEU A 135 2.64 -8.07 10.50
C LEU A 135 1.48 -7.26 11.07
N PHE A 136 0.35 -7.27 10.38
CA PHE A 136 -0.86 -6.63 10.87
C PHE A 136 -2.11 -7.46 10.56
N LEU A 137 -3.12 -7.23 11.38
CA LEU A 137 -4.47 -7.73 11.24
C LEU A 137 -5.43 -6.55 11.27
N LEU A 138 -6.39 -6.51 10.34
CA LEU A 138 -7.42 -5.46 10.26
C LEU A 138 -8.82 -6.04 10.48
N VAL A 139 -9.12 -7.18 9.86
CA VAL A 139 -10.42 -7.87 9.96
C VAL A 139 -10.17 -9.37 10.11
N ASN A 140 -10.72 -10.01 11.15
CA ASN A 140 -10.59 -11.44 11.42
C ASN A 140 -11.91 -12.08 11.86
N ALA A 141 -11.92 -13.41 11.87
CA ALA A 141 -13.04 -14.25 12.30
C ALA A 141 -13.45 -14.06 13.77
N ASN A 142 -12.51 -13.64 14.60
CA ASN A 142 -12.61 -13.69 16.06
C ASN A 142 -13.06 -12.36 16.68
N GLY A 143 -13.36 -11.35 15.87
CA GLY A 143 -13.76 -10.02 16.34
C GLY A 143 -12.66 -9.22 17.03
N ASN A 144 -11.38 -9.61 16.90
CA ASN A 144 -10.28 -8.84 17.49
C ASN A 144 -10.14 -7.49 16.78
N HIS A 145 -9.83 -6.46 17.55
CA HIS A 145 -9.47 -5.15 17.02
C HIS A 145 -8.24 -5.23 16.10
N PRO A 146 -8.06 -4.26 15.19
CA PRO A 146 -6.84 -4.18 14.40
C PRO A 146 -5.59 -4.25 15.27
N THR A 147 -4.65 -5.12 14.90
CA THR A 147 -3.50 -5.46 15.74
C THR A 147 -2.22 -5.46 14.91
N LYS A 148 -1.14 -4.92 15.49
CA LYS A 148 0.22 -4.95 14.94
C LYS A 148 1.05 -6.00 15.68
N PHE A 149 1.76 -6.84 14.95
CA PHE A 149 2.66 -7.86 15.50
C PHE A 149 4.10 -7.51 15.15
N LEU A 150 4.93 -7.37 16.17
CA LEU A 150 6.32 -6.96 16.03
C LEU A 150 7.25 -8.18 15.99
N PRO A 151 8.42 -8.09 15.36
CA PRO A 151 9.42 -9.14 15.40
C PRO A 151 9.84 -9.44 16.85
N ILE A 152 10.01 -10.73 17.18
CA ILE A 152 10.52 -11.19 18.48
C ILE A 152 12.06 -11.15 18.49
N LYS A 153 12.67 -11.19 17.30
CA LYS A 153 14.12 -11.21 17.05
C LYS A 153 14.42 -10.41 15.79
N LYS A 154 15.69 -10.04 15.59
CA LYS A 154 16.15 -9.41 14.34
C LYS A 154 15.80 -10.34 13.16
N LEU A 155 15.08 -9.81 12.18
CA LEU A 155 14.71 -10.56 10.99
C LEU A 155 15.75 -10.27 9.92
N VAL A 156 16.26 -11.32 9.28
CA VAL A 156 17.15 -11.17 8.14
C VAL A 156 16.27 -11.17 6.87
N PRO A 157 16.35 -10.14 6.01
CA PRO A 157 15.62 -10.13 4.75
C PRO A 157 15.97 -11.36 3.93
N CYS A 158 14.96 -12.13 3.55
CA CYS A 158 15.17 -13.34 2.76
C CYS A 158 14.91 -13.05 1.28
N ASN A 159 15.77 -13.58 0.42
CA ASN A 159 15.62 -13.46 -1.02
C ASN A 159 14.28 -14.09 -1.47
N ILE A 160 13.43 -13.25 -2.06
CA ILE A 160 12.08 -13.58 -2.50
C ILE A 160 12.04 -14.38 -3.81
N ASN A 161 13.16 -14.69 -4.45
CA ASN A 161 13.17 -15.23 -5.82
C ASN A 161 12.43 -16.57 -6.05
N LYS A 162 11.96 -17.26 -4.98
CA LYS A 162 11.22 -18.53 -5.11
C LYS A 162 9.73 -18.44 -4.73
N TYR A 163 9.26 -17.39 -4.05
CA TYR A 163 7.95 -17.37 -3.41
C TYR A 163 7.24 -16.02 -3.52
N GLY A 164 5.92 -16.01 -3.32
CA GLY A 164 5.13 -14.78 -3.25
C GLY A 164 5.41 -14.01 -1.96
N PRO A 165 4.59 -12.99 -1.62
CA PRO A 165 4.72 -12.25 -0.37
C PRO A 165 4.89 -13.20 0.84
N SER A 166 6.02 -13.07 1.53
CA SER A 166 6.41 -13.96 2.63
C SER A 166 7.08 -13.15 3.73
N PHE A 167 6.74 -13.45 4.98
CA PHE A 167 7.17 -12.70 6.17
C PHE A 167 7.69 -13.66 7.24
N GLY A 168 8.86 -13.35 7.79
CA GLY A 168 9.62 -14.21 8.68
C GLY A 168 10.86 -14.80 8.00
N LYS A 169 11.63 -15.59 8.74
CA LYS A 169 12.89 -16.19 8.25
C LYS A 169 12.61 -17.28 7.22
N ALA A 170 13.54 -17.46 6.28
CA ALA A 170 13.58 -18.60 5.37
C ALA A 170 13.36 -19.92 6.12
N ASP A 171 12.57 -20.80 5.51
CA ASP A 171 12.13 -22.10 6.03
C ASP A 171 11.18 -22.09 7.24
N ASP A 172 10.88 -20.92 7.84
CA ASP A 172 9.96 -20.81 8.98
C ASP A 172 9.11 -19.52 8.94
N TYR A 173 8.49 -19.22 7.79
CA TYR A 173 7.65 -18.03 7.65
C TYR A 173 6.42 -18.03 8.59
N ASP A 174 6.10 -16.88 9.17
CA ASP A 174 4.85 -16.68 9.95
C ASP A 174 3.66 -16.40 9.03
N LEU A 175 3.90 -15.83 7.86
CA LEU A 175 2.88 -15.60 6.84
C LEU A 175 3.51 -15.81 5.46
N ARG A 176 2.88 -16.66 4.64
CA ARG A 176 3.35 -16.94 3.29
C ARG A 176 2.20 -17.09 2.32
N ILE A 177 2.36 -16.46 1.15
CA ILE A 177 1.43 -16.55 0.04
C ILE A 177 2.02 -17.44 -1.06
N SER A 178 1.22 -18.42 -1.49
CA SER A 178 1.59 -19.41 -2.50
C SER A 178 1.31 -18.92 -3.93
N ASP A 179 1.96 -19.57 -4.91
CA ASP A 179 1.65 -19.40 -6.33
C ASP A 179 0.17 -19.72 -6.59
N ARG A 180 -0.49 -18.89 -7.42
CA ARG A 180 -1.92 -19.04 -7.75
C ARG A 180 -2.78 -19.22 -6.51
N SER A 181 -2.51 -18.43 -5.48
CA SER A 181 -3.19 -18.53 -4.18
C SER A 181 -4.71 -18.26 -4.23
N ASN A 182 -5.22 -17.80 -5.37
CA ASN A 182 -6.64 -17.72 -5.69
C ASN A 182 -7.27 -19.06 -6.14
N GLU A 183 -6.48 -20.10 -6.41
CA GLU A 183 -6.93 -21.41 -6.93
C GLU A 183 -6.64 -22.55 -5.94
N ASN A 184 -5.91 -22.29 -4.87
CA ASN A 184 -5.51 -23.30 -3.89
C ASN A 184 -5.48 -22.74 -2.46
N ARG A 185 -5.26 -23.62 -1.48
CA ARG A 185 -5.18 -23.28 -0.05
C ARG A 185 -3.77 -23.44 0.53
N ASN A 186 -2.74 -23.35 -0.31
CA ASN A 186 -1.36 -23.61 0.11
C ASN A 186 -0.72 -22.42 0.82
N SER A 187 -1.33 -21.23 0.76
CA SER A 187 -0.94 -20.08 1.59
C SER A 187 -1.20 -20.39 3.05
N TYR A 188 -0.34 -19.90 3.94
CA TYR A 188 -0.43 -20.27 5.35
C TYR A 188 0.04 -19.19 6.33
N CYS A 189 -0.38 -19.37 7.58
CA CYS A 189 0.06 -18.63 8.74
C CYS A 189 0.61 -19.59 9.82
N ASN A 190 1.76 -19.25 10.42
CA ASN A 190 2.35 -19.93 11.57
C ASN A 190 2.75 -18.95 12.69
N LEU A 191 1.98 -17.86 12.88
CA LEU A 191 2.34 -16.75 13.78
C LEU A 191 2.87 -17.23 15.15
N GLY A 192 3.91 -16.55 15.64
CA GLY A 192 4.58 -16.84 16.91
C GLY A 192 6.00 -17.37 16.74
N ARG A 193 6.51 -17.54 15.51
CA ARG A 193 7.88 -18.02 15.24
C ARG A 193 8.90 -16.89 15.11
N ASN A 194 8.52 -15.82 14.42
CA ASN A 194 9.36 -14.65 14.14
C ASN A 194 8.71 -13.35 14.60
N TYR A 195 7.38 -13.24 14.52
CA TYR A 195 6.59 -12.13 15.04
C TYR A 195 5.80 -12.56 16.30
N SER A 196 5.60 -11.62 17.21
CA SER A 196 4.93 -11.85 18.49
C SER A 196 3.46 -12.23 18.29
N ASP A 197 3.01 -13.28 18.97
CA ASP A 197 1.60 -13.67 18.99
C ASP A 197 0.89 -13.03 20.19
N THR A 198 0.61 -11.74 20.09
CA THR A 198 -0.03 -10.97 21.17
C THR A 198 -1.48 -11.37 21.44
N LEU A 199 -2.10 -12.12 20.53
CA LEU A 199 -3.48 -12.62 20.66
C LEU A 199 -3.55 -14.07 21.15
N GLY A 200 -2.43 -14.80 21.19
CA GLY A 200 -2.38 -16.21 21.61
C GLY A 200 -3.11 -17.17 20.66
N LEU A 201 -3.30 -16.78 19.40
CA LEU A 201 -4.06 -17.56 18.40
C LEU A 201 -3.14 -18.33 17.44
N GLY A 202 -1.86 -17.99 17.39
CA GLY A 202 -0.82 -18.58 16.54
C GLY A 202 -1.25 -18.72 15.08
N LYS A 203 -1.26 -19.95 14.58
CA LYS A 203 -1.65 -20.27 13.19
C LYS A 203 -3.09 -19.86 12.82
N ASN A 204 -3.95 -19.60 13.81
CA ASN A 204 -5.35 -19.22 13.58
C ASN A 204 -5.57 -17.70 13.58
N THR A 205 -4.53 -16.89 13.78
CA THR A 205 -4.65 -15.44 14.00
C THR A 205 -5.39 -14.69 12.88
N PHE A 206 -5.07 -14.98 11.62
CA PHE A 206 -5.62 -14.20 10.50
C PHE A 206 -6.97 -14.71 10.00
N THR A 207 -7.09 -16.03 9.80
CA THR A 207 -8.26 -16.62 9.12
C THR A 207 -9.02 -17.65 9.96
N GLY A 208 -8.62 -17.86 11.22
CA GLY A 208 -9.14 -18.95 12.06
C GLY A 208 -8.58 -20.33 11.70
N SER A 209 -7.75 -20.42 10.66
CA SER A 209 -7.08 -21.64 10.22
C SER A 209 -5.65 -21.36 9.75
N ARG A 210 -4.81 -22.39 9.82
CA ARG A 210 -3.43 -22.35 9.32
C ARG A 210 -3.37 -22.03 7.82
N HIS A 211 -4.27 -22.61 7.04
CA HIS A 211 -4.23 -22.61 5.58
C HIS A 211 -5.43 -21.87 4.99
N PHE A 212 -5.18 -21.01 4.01
CA PHE A 212 -6.19 -20.15 3.43
C PHE A 212 -5.98 -19.93 1.93
N GLN A 213 -7.07 -19.54 1.26
CA GLN A 213 -7.10 -19.10 -0.12
C GLN A 213 -7.21 -17.57 -0.14
N THR A 214 -6.54 -16.94 -1.09
CA THR A 214 -6.61 -15.49 -1.26
C THR A 214 -7.71 -15.14 -2.26
N LYS A 215 -8.33 -13.99 -2.06
CA LYS A 215 -9.24 -13.35 -3.00
C LYS A 215 -8.58 -12.17 -3.71
N GLU A 216 -7.66 -11.49 -3.03
CA GLU A 216 -6.92 -10.35 -3.56
C GLU A 216 -5.61 -10.17 -2.77
N ILE A 217 -4.60 -9.64 -3.46
CA ILE A 217 -3.34 -9.19 -2.87
C ILE A 217 -3.04 -7.81 -3.46
N GLU A 218 -2.93 -6.80 -2.61
CA GLU A 218 -2.50 -5.45 -2.99
C GLU A 218 -1.14 -5.16 -2.34
N VAL A 219 -0.16 -4.76 -3.16
CA VAL A 219 1.16 -4.36 -2.67
C VAL A 219 1.40 -2.90 -2.98
N PHE A 220 1.77 -2.16 -1.95
CA PHE A 220 2.00 -0.74 -1.98
C PHE A 220 3.47 -0.41 -1.71
N THR A 221 3.88 0.73 -2.22
CA THR A 221 5.15 1.37 -1.89
C THR A 221 4.92 2.82 -1.46
N LEU A 222 5.95 3.43 -0.90
CA LEU A 222 5.93 4.85 -0.59
C LEU A 222 5.78 5.64 -1.90
N VAL A 223 4.94 6.67 -1.88
CA VAL A 223 5.01 7.68 -2.93
C VAL A 223 6.37 8.36 -2.81
N SER A 224 7.31 8.05 -3.70
CA SER A 224 8.44 8.95 -3.92
C SER A 224 7.82 10.24 -4.40
N HIS A 225 8.02 11.34 -3.67
CA HIS A 225 7.74 12.64 -4.28
C HIS A 225 8.65 12.72 -5.50
N PRO A 226 8.14 12.76 -6.75
CA PRO A 226 8.91 13.44 -7.75
C PRO A 226 9.06 14.85 -7.18
N SER A 227 10.28 15.35 -7.06
CA SER A 227 10.44 16.80 -7.07
C SER A 227 9.61 17.26 -8.27
N LEU A 228 8.46 17.89 -8.00
CA LEU A 228 7.73 18.54 -9.06
C LEU A 228 8.77 19.47 -9.68
N PRO A 229 9.11 19.35 -10.97
CA PRO A 229 9.84 20.43 -11.60
C PRO A 229 9.02 21.66 -11.27
N ILE A 230 9.68 22.68 -10.72
CA ILE A 230 9.08 23.99 -10.53
C ILE A 230 8.74 24.47 -11.94
N GLN A 231 7.60 24.04 -12.46
CA GLN A 231 6.95 24.76 -13.52
C GLN A 231 6.50 26.02 -12.82
N ASN A 232 7.33 27.05 -12.97
CA ASN A 232 6.87 28.42 -12.91
C ASN A 232 5.65 28.47 -13.81
N VAL A 233 4.46 28.33 -13.21
CA VAL A 233 3.24 28.73 -13.87
C VAL A 233 3.43 30.24 -14.01
N ALA A 234 3.94 30.64 -15.17
CA ALA A 234 3.86 32.01 -15.61
C ALA A 234 2.38 32.36 -15.47
N ILE A 235 2.09 33.28 -14.55
CA ILE A 235 0.83 33.99 -14.53
C ILE A 235 0.80 34.71 -15.87
N THR A 236 0.27 34.04 -16.88
CA THR A 236 -0.04 34.66 -18.16
C THR A 236 -1.10 35.68 -17.83
N GLN A 237 -0.68 36.94 -17.78
CA GLN A 237 -1.58 38.07 -17.70
C GLN A 237 -2.60 37.90 -18.82
N TRP A 238 -3.86 37.75 -18.44
CA TRP A 238 -4.95 37.78 -19.38
C TRP A 238 -4.99 39.18 -20.03
N PRO A 239 -5.24 39.28 -21.34
CA PRO A 239 -5.26 40.58 -22.03
C PRO A 239 -6.31 41.49 -21.39
N LYS A 240 -5.89 42.70 -21.02
CA LYS A 240 -6.81 43.80 -20.67
C LYS A 240 -7.71 44.01 -21.88
N SER A 241 -8.97 43.60 -21.77
CA SER A 241 -10.01 43.99 -22.71
C SER A 241 -10.09 45.52 -22.69
N SER A 242 -9.77 46.13 -23.83
CA SER A 242 -9.92 47.55 -24.08
C SER A 242 -11.40 47.92 -23.99
N LEU A 243 -11.78 48.55 -22.88
CA LEU A 243 -13.00 49.35 -22.83
C LEU A 243 -12.83 50.51 -23.81
N LYS A 244 -13.40 50.38 -25.01
CA LYS A 244 -13.66 51.53 -25.88
C LYS A 244 -14.83 52.31 -25.27
N THR A 245 -14.51 53.40 -24.60
CA THR A 245 -15.44 54.51 -24.40
C THR A 245 -15.88 54.99 -25.78
N THR A 246 -17.16 54.82 -26.09
CA THR A 246 -17.78 55.50 -27.23
C THR A 246 -18.51 56.69 -26.65
N GLU A 247 -17.95 57.88 -26.83
CA GLU A 247 -18.66 59.14 -26.70
C GLU A 247 -19.66 59.23 -27.86
N TRP A 248 -20.93 59.51 -27.55
CA TRP A 248 -21.83 60.43 -28.27
C TRP A 248 -22.89 60.91 -27.28
#